data_AF-A0A6G2VMD7-F1
#
_entry.id   AF-A0A6G2VMD7-F1
#
_cell.length_a   1.000
_cell.length_b   1.000
_cell.length_c   1.000
_cell.angle_alpha   90.00
_cell.angle_beta   90.00
_cell.angle_gamma   90.00
#
_symmetry.space_group_name_H-M   'P 1'
#
loop_
_entity.id
_entity.type
_entity.pdbx_description
1 polymer ?
#
loop_
_entity_poly.entity_id
_entity_poly.type
_entity_poly.pdbx_seq_one_letter_code
_entity_poly.pdbx_strand_id
1 'polypeptide(L)'
;LIRRGTTYGPPLPEGVLEDDGADRGLVGVFLGAHLERQFEFIRAEWINDGNFIGYPGEKDAVAGHHGGTDTLTIPEKPVRRRLQNLPDFVVTRGGEYCFVPGLRALRWLAELED
;
A
#
# COMPACT_ATOMS: atom_id res chain seq x y z
N LEU A 1 6.17 -2.83 11.85
CA LEU A 1 6.52 -2.42 10.48
C LEU A 1 7.10 -1.01 10.51
N ILE A 2 8.35 -0.83 10.08
CA ILE A 2 8.96 0.50 9.93
C ILE A 2 8.80 0.93 8.47
N ARG A 3 8.27 2.12 8.24
CA ARG A 3 8.06 2.67 6.88
C ARG A 3 9.18 3.63 6.52
N ARG A 4 9.79 3.45 5.35
CA ARG A 4 10.85 4.28 4.77
C ARG A 4 10.55 4.65 3.31
N GLY A 5 9.28 4.85 3.01
CA GLY A 5 8.86 5.21 1.65
C GLY A 5 9.25 6.62 1.25
N THR A 6 9.35 6.85 -0.05
CA THR A 6 9.60 8.16 -0.67
C THR A 6 8.72 8.33 -1.90
N THR A 7 8.39 9.56 -2.25
CA THR A 7 7.62 9.86 -3.46
C THR A 7 8.50 9.77 -4.71
N TYR A 8 7.89 9.48 -5.86
CA TYR A 8 8.51 9.58 -7.18
C TYR A 8 7.60 10.35 -8.15
N GLY A 9 8.20 10.86 -9.23
CA GLY A 9 7.50 11.65 -10.23
C GLY A 9 7.37 13.13 -9.87
N PRO A 10 6.96 13.97 -10.83
CA PRO A 10 6.73 15.38 -10.59
C PRO A 10 5.48 15.60 -9.71
N PRO A 11 5.48 16.62 -8.82
CA PRO A 11 4.29 16.99 -8.08
C PRO A 11 3.19 17.46 -9.03
N LEU A 12 1.94 17.23 -8.66
CA LEU A 12 0.81 17.84 -9.37
C LEU A 12 0.88 19.37 -9.18
N PRO A 13 0.80 20.18 -10.24
CA PRO A 13 0.85 21.64 -10.11
C PRO A 13 -0.29 22.18 -9.24
N GLU A 14 -0.05 23.30 -8.56
CA GLU A 14 -1.05 23.91 -7.70
C GLU A 14 -2.31 24.30 -8.49
N GLY A 15 -3.49 23.98 -7.93
CA GLY A 15 -4.79 24.28 -8.54
C GLY A 15 -5.23 23.29 -9.62
N VAL A 16 -4.38 22.34 -10.03
CA VAL A 16 -4.78 21.24 -10.93
C VAL A 16 -5.50 20.16 -10.11
N LEU A 17 -6.72 19.80 -10.53
CA LEU A 17 -7.53 18.76 -9.90
C LEU A 17 -7.73 17.52 -10.79
N GLU A 18 -7.42 17.65 -12.08
CA GLU A 18 -7.50 16.55 -13.04
C GLU A 18 -6.15 15.84 -13.14
N ASP A 19 -6.18 14.54 -13.47
CA ASP A 19 -4.96 13.78 -13.72
C ASP A 19 -4.30 14.28 -15.02
N ASP A 20 -3.07 14.77 -14.91
CA ASP A 20 -2.27 15.23 -16.05
C ASP A 20 -1.55 14.08 -16.78
N GLY A 21 -1.74 12.83 -16.30
CA GLY A 21 -1.20 11.62 -16.90
C GLY A 21 0.28 11.36 -16.63
N ALA A 22 0.96 12.20 -15.83
CA ALA A 22 2.36 11.94 -15.48
C ALA A 22 2.47 10.81 -14.45
N ASP A 23 3.47 9.94 -14.63
CA ASP A 23 3.73 8.84 -13.71
C ASP A 23 4.27 9.36 -12.36
N ARG A 24 3.53 9.08 -11.29
CA ARG A 24 3.82 9.56 -9.94
C ARG A 24 3.27 8.63 -8.89
N GLY A 25 3.88 8.65 -7.72
CA GLY A 25 3.36 7.91 -6.57
C GLY A 25 4.39 7.74 -5.47
N LEU A 26 4.36 6.56 -4.86
CA LEU A 26 5.18 6.18 -3.72
C LEU A 26 6.04 4.96 -4.04
N VAL A 27 7.34 5.07 -3.82
CA VAL A 27 8.21 3.91 -3.64
C VAL A 27 8.08 3.46 -2.19
N GLY A 28 7.32 2.39 -1.97
CA GLY A 28 7.06 1.85 -0.64
C GLY A 28 8.20 0.98 -0.13
N VAL A 29 8.84 1.38 0.98
CA VAL A 29 9.83 0.55 1.68
C VAL A 29 9.32 0.24 3.08
N PHE A 30 9.20 -1.05 3.38
CA PHE A 30 8.62 -1.56 4.61
C PHE A 30 9.57 -2.56 5.26
N LEU A 31 10.09 -2.23 6.44
CA LEU A 31 11.00 -3.10 7.18
C LEU A 31 10.26 -3.82 8.31
N GLY A 32 10.43 -5.13 8.36
CA GLY A 32 9.84 -6.03 9.34
C GLY A 32 10.75 -7.22 9.61
N ALA A 33 10.51 -7.89 10.74
CA ALA A 33 11.20 -9.13 11.08
C ALA A 33 10.44 -10.37 10.57
N HIS A 34 9.15 -10.23 10.26
CA HIS A 34 8.30 -11.33 9.80
C HIS A 34 7.27 -10.81 8.79
N LEU A 35 7.57 -10.94 7.50
CA LEU A 35 6.77 -10.33 6.42
C LEU A 35 5.31 -10.80 6.44
N GLU A 36 5.09 -12.10 6.60
CA GLU A 36 3.75 -12.69 6.66
C GLU A 36 2.87 -12.06 7.73
N ARG A 37 3.39 -11.92 8.96
CA ARG A 37 2.65 -11.38 10.12
C ARG A 37 2.63 -9.85 10.18
N GLN A 38 3.29 -9.18 9.24
CA GLN A 38 3.42 -7.72 9.25
C GLN A 38 2.92 -7.12 7.95
N PHE A 39 3.73 -7.13 6.89
CA PHE A 39 3.34 -6.48 5.63
C PHE A 39 2.17 -7.22 4.98
N GLU A 40 2.27 -8.54 4.84
CA GLU A 40 1.23 -9.32 4.15
C GLU A 40 -0.06 -9.36 4.95
N PHE A 41 0.03 -9.55 6.28
CA PHE A 41 -1.15 -9.50 7.15
C PHE A 41 -1.90 -8.17 7.01
N ILE A 42 -1.21 -7.03 7.02
CA ILE A 42 -1.85 -5.72 6.84
C ILE A 42 -2.47 -5.62 5.44
N ARG A 43 -1.78 -6.08 4.38
CA ARG A 43 -2.30 -6.01 3.01
C ARG A 43 -3.53 -6.89 2.82
N ALA A 44 -3.50 -8.13 3.32
CA ALA A 44 -4.59 -9.08 3.16
C ALA A 44 -5.77 -8.75 4.09
N GLU A 45 -5.53 -8.69 5.40
CA GLU A 45 -6.57 -8.72 6.43
C GLU A 45 -7.06 -7.34 6.85
N TRP A 46 -6.34 -6.25 6.56
CA TRP A 46 -6.77 -4.90 6.95
C TRP A 46 -7.12 -4.04 5.74
N ILE A 47 -6.33 -4.14 4.67
CA ILE A 47 -6.49 -3.32 3.47
C ILE A 47 -7.47 -3.96 2.48
N ASN A 48 -7.32 -5.26 2.19
CA ASN A 48 -8.11 -5.93 1.15
C ASN A 48 -9.27 -6.78 1.68
N ASP A 49 -9.37 -6.99 2.99
CA ASP A 49 -10.52 -7.60 3.65
C ASP A 49 -10.87 -6.82 4.93
N GLY A 50 -11.97 -6.08 4.95
CA GLY A 50 -12.40 -5.34 6.13
C GLY A 50 -12.97 -6.20 7.26
N ASN A 51 -13.09 -7.52 7.10
CA ASN A 51 -13.64 -8.43 8.12
C ASN A 51 -12.95 -8.27 9.47
N PHE A 52 -11.61 -8.22 9.49
CA PHE A 52 -10.82 -8.14 10.72
C PHE A 52 -11.13 -6.88 11.55
N ILE A 53 -11.47 -5.78 10.87
CA ILE A 53 -11.74 -4.48 11.49
C ILE A 53 -13.23 -4.15 11.59
N GLY A 54 -14.11 -5.13 11.31
CA GLY A 54 -15.56 -5.00 11.47
C GLY A 54 -16.30 -4.36 10.28
N TYR A 55 -15.69 -4.32 9.10
CA TYR A 55 -16.26 -3.80 7.86
C TYR A 55 -16.30 -4.88 6.76
N PRO A 56 -17.08 -5.97 6.95
CA PRO A 56 -17.12 -7.07 6.01
C PRO A 56 -17.53 -6.61 4.61
N GLY A 57 -16.76 -7.02 3.60
CA GLY A 57 -17.00 -6.67 2.19
C GLY A 57 -16.60 -5.24 1.81
N GLU A 58 -15.97 -4.48 2.71
CA GLU A 58 -15.34 -3.19 2.40
C GLU A 58 -13.81 -3.33 2.47
N LYS A 59 -13.11 -2.48 1.74
CA LYS A 59 -11.63 -2.42 1.67
C LYS A 59 -11.18 -1.01 2.03
N ASP A 60 -9.90 -0.84 2.36
CA ASP A 60 -9.31 0.49 2.54
C ASP A 60 -9.50 1.32 1.27
N ALA A 61 -10.04 2.53 1.42
CA ALA A 61 -10.47 3.36 0.30
C ALA A 61 -9.35 3.88 -0.61
N VAL A 62 -8.09 3.82 -0.18
CA VAL A 62 -6.96 4.43 -0.88
C VAL A 62 -6.02 3.35 -1.42
N ALA A 63 -5.66 2.39 -0.56
CA ALA A 63 -4.66 1.37 -0.84
C ALA A 63 -5.26 -0.01 -1.12
N GLY A 64 -6.57 -0.18 -0.95
CA GLY A 64 -7.31 -1.37 -1.31
C GLY A 64 -7.36 -1.56 -2.82
N HIS A 65 -7.40 -2.82 -3.25
CA HIS A 65 -7.64 -3.14 -4.65
C HIS A 65 -9.14 -3.31 -4.90
N HIS A 66 -9.76 -2.27 -5.44
CA HIS A 66 -11.20 -2.15 -5.62
C HIS A 66 -11.71 -2.70 -6.95
N GLY A 67 -10.88 -2.69 -8.00
CA GLY A 67 -11.28 -3.16 -9.33
C GLY A 67 -12.45 -2.38 -9.94
N GLY A 68 -12.79 -1.20 -9.41
CA GLY A 68 -13.86 -0.34 -9.89
C GLY A 68 -15.28 -0.74 -9.49
N THR A 69 -15.46 -1.77 -8.67
CA THR A 69 -16.81 -2.30 -8.32
C THR A 69 -17.14 -2.20 -6.84
N ASP A 70 -16.15 -1.89 -6.00
CA ASP A 70 -16.31 -1.92 -4.55
C ASP A 70 -17.05 -0.70 -4.01
N THR A 71 -17.46 -0.83 -2.75
CA THR A 71 -18.22 0.19 -2.03
C THR A 71 -17.49 0.64 -0.78
N LEU A 72 -17.63 1.92 -0.43
CA LEU A 72 -17.14 2.48 0.82
C LEU A 72 -18.28 3.13 1.59
N THR A 73 -18.41 2.80 2.87
CA THR A 73 -19.37 3.45 3.76
C THR A 73 -18.73 4.60 4.52
N ILE A 74 -19.32 5.80 4.42
CA ILE A 74 -19.02 6.94 5.27
C ILE A 74 -20.12 6.99 6.36
N PRO A 75 -19.76 6.80 7.65
CA PRO A 75 -20.73 6.87 8.74
C PRO A 75 -21.37 8.25 8.82
N GLU A 76 -22.70 8.30 8.80
CA GLU A 76 -23.48 9.54 8.88
C GLU A 76 -24.84 9.26 9.57
N LYS A 77 -25.45 10.28 10.16
CA LYS A 77 -26.78 10.22 10.79
C LYS A 77 -27.75 11.15 10.04
N PRO A 78 -29.03 10.78 9.85
CA PRO A 78 -29.66 9.52 10.28
C PRO A 78 -29.34 8.31 9.38
N VAL A 79 -28.86 8.55 8.17
CA VAL A 79 -28.56 7.50 7.18
C VAL A 79 -27.11 7.64 6.75
N ARG A 80 -26.41 6.50 6.71
CA ARG A 80 -25.02 6.43 6.20
C ARG A 80 -24.95 6.82 4.71
N ARG A 81 -23.83 7.40 4.30
CA ARG A 81 -23.51 7.59 2.88
C ARG A 81 -22.71 6.41 2.37
N ARG A 82 -23.07 5.86 1.21
CA ARG A 82 -22.30 4.82 0.52
C ARG A 82 -21.80 5.31 -0.82
N LEU A 83 -20.49 5.27 -1.01
CA LEU A 83 -19.85 5.44 -2.30
C LEU A 83 -19.86 4.08 -3.02
N GLN A 84 -20.08 4.09 -4.33
CA GLN A 84 -20.16 2.90 -5.17
C GLN A 84 -19.14 3.04 -6.30
N ASN A 85 -18.76 1.90 -6.89
CA ASN A 85 -17.82 1.86 -8.02
C ASN A 85 -16.50 2.57 -7.71
N LEU A 86 -15.95 2.31 -6.51
CA LEU A 86 -14.73 2.98 -6.09
C LEU A 86 -13.57 2.57 -7.02
N PRO A 87 -12.87 3.53 -7.66
CA PRO A 87 -11.74 3.22 -8.50
C PRO A 87 -10.51 2.85 -7.66
N ASP A 88 -9.51 2.27 -8.31
CA ASP A 88 -8.18 2.13 -7.70
C ASP A 88 -7.47 3.49 -7.76
N PHE A 89 -7.15 4.08 -6.60
CA PHE A 89 -6.34 5.31 -6.53
C PHE A 89 -4.83 5.02 -6.52
N VAL A 90 -4.44 3.78 -6.20
CA VAL A 90 -3.07 3.33 -6.15
C VAL A 90 -2.94 2.03 -6.94
N VAL A 91 -2.02 2.00 -7.91
CA VAL A 91 -1.72 0.80 -8.71
C VAL A 91 -0.32 0.33 -8.38
N THR A 92 -0.19 -0.88 -7.81
CA THR A 92 1.11 -1.51 -7.59
C THR A 92 1.72 -1.92 -8.93
N ARG A 93 2.83 -1.28 -9.31
CA ARG A 93 3.55 -1.57 -10.56
C ARG A 93 4.59 -2.68 -10.43
N GLY A 94 4.97 -3.05 -9.21
CA GLY A 94 5.95 -4.09 -8.92
C GLY A 94 6.44 -4.00 -7.47
N GLY A 95 7.26 -4.97 -7.06
CA GLY A 95 7.85 -5.03 -5.73
C GLY A 95 8.67 -6.30 -5.56
N GLU A 96 9.48 -6.36 -4.50
CA GLU A 96 10.29 -7.53 -4.16
C GLU A 96 10.43 -7.66 -2.63
N TYR A 97 10.56 -8.89 -2.15
CA TYR A 97 10.96 -9.19 -0.79
C TYR A 97 12.46 -9.38 -0.67
N CYS A 98 13.10 -8.42 -0.01
CA CYS A 98 14.54 -8.43 0.22
C CYS A 98 14.87 -8.70 1.69
N PHE A 99 16.03 -9.31 1.92
CA PHE A 99 16.64 -9.40 3.24
C PHE A 99 17.78 -8.39 3.36
N VAL A 100 17.84 -7.66 4.48
CA VAL A 100 18.94 -6.74 4.78
C VAL A 100 19.88 -7.43 5.78
N PRO A 101 20.97 -8.07 5.31
CA PRO A 101 21.91 -8.72 6.20
C PRO A 101 22.63 -7.71 7.11
N GLY A 102 23.05 -8.17 8.28
CA GLY A 102 23.92 -7.38 9.15
C GLY A 102 25.31 -7.18 8.56
N LEU A 103 26.03 -6.14 9.02
CA LEU A 103 27.36 -5.78 8.49
C LEU A 103 28.38 -6.93 8.53
N ARG A 104 28.31 -7.84 9.51
CA ARG A 104 29.18 -9.02 9.58
C ARG A 104 28.92 -10.00 8.44
N ALA A 105 27.65 -10.26 8.13
CA ALA A 105 27.27 -11.15 7.05
C ALA A 105 27.64 -10.55 5.68
N LEU A 106 27.46 -9.24 5.50
CA LEU A 106 27.93 -8.54 4.29
C LEU A 106 29.44 -8.66 4.08
N ARG A 107 30.24 -8.46 5.14
CA ARG A 107 31.70 -8.64 5.05
C ARG A 107 32.07 -10.07 4.67
N TRP A 108 31.45 -11.06 5.32
CA TRP A 108 31.67 -12.46 5.00
C TRP A 108 31.32 -12.77 3.54
N LEU A 109 30.16 -12.29 3.05
CA LEU A 109 29.74 -12.46 1.65
C LEU A 109 30.71 -11.85 0.64
N ALA A 110 31.36 -10.73 0.99
CA ALA A 110 32.30 -10.04 0.11
C ALA A 110 33.70 -10.70 0.05
N GLU A 111 34.03 -11.56 1.01
CA GLU A 111 35.33 -12.24 1.13
C GLU A 111 35.27 -13.70 0.62
N LEU A 112 34.15 -14.16 0.04
CA LEU A 112 34.08 -15.48 -0.58
C LEU A 112 34.99 -15.54 -1.82
N GLU A 113 35.93 -16.47 -1.80
CA GLU A 113 36.68 -16.93 -2.98
C GLU A 113 36.00 -18.20 -3.53
N ASP A 114 36.03 -18.39 -4.85
CA ASP A 114 35.44 -19.54 -5.56
C ASP A 114 36.12 -20.88 -5.21
#